data_AF-A0AAU6C9S6-F1
#
_entry.id   AF-A0AAU6C9S6-F1
#
_cell.length_a   1.000
_cell.length_b   1.000
_cell.length_c   1.000
_cell.angle_alpha   90.00
_cell.angle_beta   90.00
_cell.angle_gamma   90.00
#
_symmetry.space_group_name_H-M   'P 1'
#
loop_
_entity.id
_entity.type
_entity.pdbx_description
1 polymer ?
#
loop_
_entity_poly.entity_id
_entity_poly.type
_entity_poly.pdbx_seq_one_letter_code
_entity_poly.pdbx_strand_id
1 'polypeptide(L)'
;MFLTISTTGSTEGPATDLGFLLHKHPGRAQVFSTSYGDAHVFYPEASPERCTAALLLEVDPPALVRRGRGKGRGGAPDSALAQYVNDRPYAASSLLAVALRTVFASALRGECRALPERAAAPLPLRVEVPALPARGGPALVARLFEPLGWQVTAEPVRLDDSFPEWGDSRYVRLVLEGELRLADALRHLYVLLPVLDDAKHYWVSADEVDKLLRFGEGWLAGHPEQQLITRRYLARRWSLTREANERLELVRLADADDVEVEEIDNAVAPEQPEDAEERPAPLAVQRREAILAGLRAAGATRVLDLGCGQGQLVAALLKEPRFTEIVGVDVSVRALEMAARRLRLDRMGERQSSRVTLLQGSLAYTDKRLTGYDAAVLSEVVEHLDLPRLPALEYAVFGAARPRTVIVTTPNVEYNVRWETLPAGHRRHGDHRFEWTRREFRDWAEAVAARHGYAVEFQPVGPDDPEVGPPTQLALFTSTSTSAGTSTGAANKNKNEKKEEAA
;
A
#
# COMPACT_ATOMS: atom_id res chain seq x y z
N MET A 1 -20.05 13.56 13.55
CA MET A 1 -19.63 12.55 14.55
C MET A 1 -18.67 13.15 15.57
N PHE A 2 -18.54 12.62 16.79
CA PHE A 2 -17.59 13.16 17.76
C PHE A 2 -17.00 12.09 18.70
N LEU A 3 -15.94 12.48 19.41
CA LEU A 3 -15.47 11.83 20.62
C LEU A 3 -15.25 12.88 21.72
N THR A 4 -15.27 12.45 22.98
CA THR A 4 -14.89 13.28 24.12
C THR A 4 -13.70 12.67 24.84
N ILE A 5 -12.88 13.53 25.44
CA ILE A 5 -11.76 13.16 26.32
C ILE A 5 -11.94 13.95 27.60
N SER A 6 -12.16 13.26 28.71
CA SER A 6 -12.32 13.85 30.03
C SER A 6 -11.16 13.46 30.93
N THR A 7 -10.82 14.34 31.86
CA THR A 7 -9.97 14.03 33.02
C THR A 7 -10.56 14.65 34.27
N THR A 8 -10.22 14.11 35.43
CA THR A 8 -10.48 14.73 36.73
C THR A 8 -9.23 15.41 37.27
N GLY A 9 -9.43 16.43 38.09
CA GLY A 9 -8.35 17.18 38.72
C GLY A 9 -7.93 16.57 40.05
N SER A 10 -6.72 16.91 40.47
CA SER A 10 -6.21 16.64 41.82
C SER A 10 -5.74 17.94 42.46
N THR A 11 -5.37 17.86 43.75
CA THR A 11 -4.80 19.00 44.49
C THR A 11 -3.53 19.56 43.85
N GLU A 12 -2.74 18.71 43.19
CA GLU A 12 -1.46 19.05 42.56
C GLU A 12 -1.57 19.39 41.08
N GLY A 13 -2.74 19.18 40.47
CA GLY A 13 -3.04 19.93 39.26
C GLY A 13 -4.48 19.79 38.77
N PRO A 14 -5.08 20.91 38.37
CA PRO A 14 -6.49 21.00 38.02
C PRO A 14 -6.78 20.25 36.71
N ALA A 15 -8.02 19.80 36.55
CA ALA A 15 -8.45 19.14 35.31
C ALA A 15 -8.30 20.05 34.08
N THR A 16 -8.35 21.38 34.27
CA THR A 16 -8.15 22.37 33.21
C THR A 16 -6.76 22.33 32.56
N ASP A 17 -5.79 21.65 33.18
CA ASP A 17 -4.49 21.33 32.57
C ASP A 17 -4.65 20.62 31.22
N LEU A 18 -5.74 19.85 31.04
CA LEU A 18 -6.09 19.21 29.78
C LEU A 18 -6.07 20.19 28.60
N GLY A 19 -6.43 21.46 28.82
CA GLY A 19 -6.34 22.52 27.83
C GLY A 19 -4.93 22.77 27.30
N PHE A 20 -3.95 22.82 28.20
CA PHE A 20 -2.54 22.96 27.86
C PHE A 20 -1.99 21.70 27.19
N LEU A 21 -2.39 20.52 27.67
CA LEU A 21 -1.93 19.25 27.15
C LEU A 21 -2.45 18.98 25.72
N LEU A 22 -3.70 19.36 25.42
CA LEU A 22 -4.27 19.28 24.07
C LEU A 22 -3.89 20.47 23.17
N HIS A 23 -3.24 21.50 23.72
CA HIS A 23 -2.95 22.76 23.06
C HIS A 23 -4.21 23.41 22.50
N LYS A 24 -5.31 23.37 23.26
CA LYS A 24 -6.61 23.99 22.94
C LYS A 24 -7.15 24.68 24.17
N HIS A 25 -7.34 25.98 24.07
CA HIS A 25 -7.78 26.81 25.19
C HIS A 25 -9.26 26.53 25.52
N PRO A 26 -9.62 26.16 26.77
CA PRO A 26 -11.00 25.81 27.11
C PRO A 26 -12.05 26.88 26.80
N GLY A 27 -11.71 28.16 27.02
CA GLY A 27 -12.57 29.29 26.69
C GLY A 27 -12.67 29.67 25.20
N ARG A 28 -12.14 28.84 24.27
CA ARG A 28 -12.19 29.12 22.82
C ARG A 28 -12.60 27.88 22.04
N ALA A 29 -13.77 27.93 21.43
CA ALA A 29 -14.13 26.98 20.38
C ALA A 29 -13.31 27.28 19.11
N GLN A 30 -12.74 26.24 18.50
CA GLN A 30 -11.86 26.37 17.33
C GLN A 30 -12.30 25.40 16.22
N VAL A 31 -12.11 25.83 14.97
CA VAL A 31 -12.46 25.05 13.77
C VAL A 31 -11.20 24.82 12.94
N PHE A 32 -11.03 23.59 12.45
CA PHE A 32 -9.90 23.17 11.64
C PHE A 32 -10.40 22.48 10.37
N SER A 33 -10.00 22.99 9.21
CA SER A 33 -10.36 22.34 7.95
C SER A 33 -9.59 21.04 7.75
N THR A 34 -10.31 19.99 7.36
CA THR A 34 -9.76 18.67 7.04
C THR A 34 -10.04 18.30 5.58
N SER A 35 -9.49 17.18 5.10
CA SER A 35 -9.73 16.72 3.73
C SER A 35 -11.18 16.27 3.45
N TYR A 36 -12.03 16.16 4.46
CA TYR A 36 -13.38 15.58 4.35
C TYR A 36 -14.46 16.42 5.06
N GLY A 37 -14.13 17.64 5.49
CA GLY A 37 -15.02 18.54 6.24
C GLY A 37 -14.28 19.29 7.33
N ASP A 38 -15.01 19.83 8.31
CA ASP A 38 -14.45 20.66 9.38
C ASP A 38 -14.43 19.93 10.72
N ALA A 39 -13.31 20.02 11.42
CA ALA A 39 -13.13 19.50 12.77
C ALA A 39 -13.26 20.64 13.78
N HIS A 40 -14.26 20.55 14.64
CA HIS A 40 -14.52 21.48 15.72
C HIS A 40 -13.95 20.93 17.02
N VAL A 41 -13.29 21.78 17.80
CA VAL A 41 -12.84 21.46 19.16
C VAL A 41 -13.33 22.52 20.14
N PHE A 42 -13.95 22.05 21.20
CA PHE A 42 -14.51 22.88 22.26
C PHE A 42 -14.58 22.08 23.56
N TYR A 43 -14.85 22.77 24.67
CA TYR A 43 -14.90 22.18 26.00
C TYR A 43 -16.31 22.33 26.57
N PRO A 44 -17.15 21.28 26.51
CA PRO A 44 -18.46 21.33 27.16
C PRO A 44 -18.37 21.54 28.68
N GLU A 45 -17.23 21.19 29.29
CA GLU A 45 -16.99 21.36 30.72
C GLU A 45 -15.51 21.65 30.96
N ALA A 46 -15.22 22.66 31.79
CA ALA A 46 -13.87 23.04 32.16
C ALA A 46 -13.86 23.67 33.56
N SER A 47 -13.80 22.82 34.59
CA SER A 47 -13.61 23.21 35.98
C SER A 47 -12.30 22.61 36.53
N PRO A 48 -11.81 23.07 37.70
CA PRO A 48 -10.67 22.45 38.35
C PRO A 48 -10.87 20.96 38.68
N GLU A 49 -12.11 20.54 38.94
CA GLU A 49 -12.46 19.17 39.32
C GLU A 49 -12.61 18.26 38.09
N ARG A 50 -13.18 18.77 36.99
CA ARG A 50 -13.40 18.00 35.77
C ARG A 50 -13.28 18.86 34.52
N CYS A 51 -12.60 18.33 33.52
CA CYS A 51 -12.44 19.00 32.23
C CYS A 51 -12.69 17.99 31.13
N THR A 52 -13.55 18.36 30.18
CA THR A 52 -13.97 17.53 29.05
C THR A 52 -13.72 18.29 27.76
N ALA A 53 -12.87 17.77 26.90
CA ALA A 53 -12.69 18.23 25.53
C ALA A 53 -13.55 17.41 24.59
N ALA A 54 -14.20 18.05 23.62
CA ALA A 54 -14.93 17.39 22.53
C ALA A 54 -14.24 17.66 21.19
N LEU A 55 -14.04 16.60 20.40
CA LEU A 55 -13.64 16.70 19.00
C LEU A 55 -14.80 16.24 18.12
N LEU A 56 -15.45 17.20 17.44
CA LEU A 56 -16.58 16.97 16.55
C LEU A 56 -16.09 17.11 15.10
N LEU A 57 -16.18 16.02 14.32
CA LEU A 57 -16.00 16.09 12.87
C LEU A 57 -17.35 16.25 12.17
N GLU A 58 -17.48 17.36 11.47
CA GLU A 58 -18.55 17.66 10.54
C GLU A 58 -18.08 17.29 9.13
N VAL A 59 -18.58 16.16 8.61
CA VAL A 59 -18.20 15.67 7.28
C VAL A 59 -19.08 16.33 6.22
N ASP A 60 -18.48 16.82 5.13
CA ASP A 60 -19.19 17.31 3.95
C ASP A 60 -19.51 16.12 3.01
N PRO A 61 -20.77 15.66 2.92
CA PRO A 61 -21.12 14.49 2.12
C PRO A 61 -20.88 14.72 0.61
N PRO A 62 -21.24 15.86 -0.01
CA PRO A 62 -20.83 16.19 -1.37
C PRO A 62 -19.32 16.13 -1.63
N ALA A 63 -18.48 16.64 -0.74
CA ALA A 63 -17.02 16.55 -0.88
C ALA A 63 -16.52 15.09 -0.84
N LEU A 64 -17.16 14.26 0.00
CA LEU A 64 -16.88 12.83 0.09
C LEU A 64 -17.23 12.08 -1.21
N VAL A 65 -18.34 12.43 -1.87
CA VAL A 65 -18.78 11.85 -3.16
C VAL A 65 -17.93 12.33 -4.34
N ARG A 66 -17.60 13.63 -4.40
CA ARG A 66 -16.78 14.20 -5.49
C ARG A 66 -15.39 13.56 -5.55
N ARG A 67 -14.80 13.23 -4.41
CA ARG A 67 -13.53 12.49 -4.33
C ARG A 67 -13.69 10.97 -4.47
N GLY A 68 -14.90 10.44 -4.32
CA GLY A 68 -15.27 9.03 -4.51
C GLY A 68 -15.52 8.61 -5.97
N ARG A 69 -15.62 9.56 -6.91
CA ARG A 69 -15.90 9.35 -8.37
C ARG A 69 -14.83 8.58 -9.17
N GLY A 70 -13.96 7.82 -8.50
CA GLY A 70 -13.06 6.84 -9.11
C GLY A 70 -13.40 5.38 -8.73
N LYS A 71 -14.45 5.13 -7.93
CA LYS A 71 -14.83 3.78 -7.47
C LYS A 71 -15.99 3.23 -8.31
N GLY A 72 -15.67 2.27 -9.17
CA GLY A 72 -16.63 1.29 -9.73
C GLY A 72 -17.66 1.83 -10.72
N ARG A 73 -17.34 1.77 -12.02
CA ARG A 73 -18.37 1.64 -13.06
C ARG A 73 -18.87 0.19 -13.01
N GLY A 74 -19.97 -0.05 -12.30
CA GLY A 74 -20.62 -1.37 -12.24
C GLY A 74 -21.24 -1.66 -10.87
N GLY A 75 -22.49 -1.25 -10.68
CA GLY A 75 -23.29 -1.62 -9.52
C GLY A 75 -24.74 -1.19 -9.75
N ALA A 76 -25.69 -2.03 -9.31
CA ALA A 76 -27.13 -1.81 -9.40
C ALA A 76 -27.56 -0.43 -8.83
N PRO A 77 -28.79 0.05 -9.10
CA PRO A 77 -29.28 1.38 -8.69
C PRO A 77 -29.03 1.73 -7.21
N ASP A 78 -29.07 0.73 -6.32
CA ASP A 78 -28.82 0.88 -4.88
C ASP A 78 -27.38 1.34 -4.54
N SER A 79 -26.40 1.03 -5.39
CA SER A 79 -25.00 1.43 -5.20
C SER A 79 -24.75 2.92 -5.47
N ALA A 80 -25.61 3.57 -6.26
CA ALA A 80 -25.57 5.01 -6.48
C ALA A 80 -26.19 5.77 -5.30
N LEU A 81 -27.27 5.24 -4.71
CA LEU A 81 -27.94 5.84 -3.55
C LEU A 81 -27.07 5.78 -2.29
N ALA A 82 -26.35 4.68 -2.09
CA ALA A 82 -25.39 4.50 -0.99
C ALA A 82 -24.22 5.52 -1.00
N GLN A 83 -23.97 6.22 -2.11
CA GLN A 83 -22.99 7.31 -2.16
C GLN A 83 -23.51 8.59 -1.51
N TYR A 84 -24.83 8.83 -1.58
CA TYR A 84 -25.49 10.02 -1.05
C TYR A 84 -26.08 9.80 0.35
N VAL A 85 -26.59 8.60 0.62
CA VAL A 85 -27.12 8.18 1.92
C VAL A 85 -26.19 7.12 2.49
N ASN A 86 -25.33 7.52 3.41
CA ASN A 86 -24.46 6.61 4.15
C ASN A 86 -24.18 7.15 5.55
N ASP A 87 -23.75 6.23 6.41
CA ASP A 87 -23.44 6.48 7.82
C ASP A 87 -22.14 7.26 8.09
N ARG A 88 -21.31 7.52 7.07
CA ARG A 88 -19.96 8.08 7.25
C ARG A 88 -19.90 9.44 7.95
N PRO A 89 -20.87 10.36 7.77
CA PRO A 89 -20.88 11.62 8.53
C PRO A 89 -21.14 11.44 10.04
N TYR A 90 -21.70 10.29 10.42
CA TYR A 90 -22.25 10.03 11.75
C TYR A 90 -21.42 9.01 12.55
N ALA A 91 -20.70 8.12 11.85
CA ALA A 91 -19.89 7.05 12.42
C ALA A 91 -18.44 7.44 12.69
N ALA A 92 -17.96 7.25 13.93
CA ALA A 92 -16.58 7.45 14.39
C ALA A 92 -15.54 6.55 13.70
N SER A 93 -15.32 6.84 12.42
CA SER A 93 -14.54 6.04 11.46
C SER A 93 -13.08 6.49 11.39
N SER A 94 -12.34 5.94 10.42
CA SER A 94 -11.00 6.40 10.04
C SER A 94 -10.89 7.92 9.79
N LEU A 95 -11.99 8.60 9.46
CA LEU A 95 -12.03 10.07 9.31
C LEU A 95 -11.79 10.80 10.64
N LEU A 96 -12.27 10.25 11.76
CA LEU A 96 -12.09 10.85 13.10
C LEU A 96 -10.63 10.72 13.55
N ALA A 97 -9.96 9.61 13.21
CA ALA A 97 -8.52 9.45 13.44
C ALA A 97 -7.68 10.49 12.67
N VAL A 98 -8.08 10.85 11.44
CA VAL A 98 -7.43 11.94 10.70
C VAL A 98 -7.67 13.28 11.38
N ALA A 99 -8.87 13.55 11.89
CA ALA A 99 -9.17 14.76 12.65
C ALA A 99 -8.35 14.85 13.94
N LEU A 100 -8.22 13.75 14.70
CA LEU A 100 -7.37 13.65 15.89
C LEU A 100 -5.93 14.08 15.58
N ARG A 101 -5.35 13.53 14.51
CA ARG A 101 -3.98 13.88 14.10
C ARG A 101 -3.83 15.35 13.70
N THR A 102 -4.82 15.92 13.02
CA THR A 102 -4.79 17.32 12.58
C THR A 102 -4.92 18.28 13.77
N VAL A 103 -5.85 18.02 14.68
CA VAL A 103 -6.19 18.93 15.77
C VAL A 103 -5.23 18.78 16.96
N PHE A 104 -4.83 17.56 17.30
CA PHE A 104 -4.03 17.25 18.50
C PHE A 104 -2.60 16.79 18.18
N ALA A 105 -2.02 17.29 17.08
CA ALA A 105 -0.70 16.88 16.59
C ALA A 105 0.42 16.95 17.64
N SER A 106 0.46 18.01 18.46
CA SER A 106 1.49 18.19 19.50
C SER A 106 1.26 17.28 20.70
N ALA A 107 0.01 17.11 21.12
CA ALA A 107 -0.36 16.19 22.20
C ALA A 107 -0.02 14.73 21.84
N LEU A 108 -0.24 14.31 20.59
CA LEU A 108 0.14 13.00 20.05
C LEU A 108 1.66 12.74 20.12
N ARG A 109 2.49 13.78 20.11
CA ARG A 109 3.94 13.68 20.28
C ARG A 109 4.37 13.67 21.75
N GLY A 110 3.45 13.88 22.69
CA GLY A 110 3.76 14.04 24.11
C GLY A 110 4.44 15.36 24.44
N GLU A 111 4.33 16.36 23.57
CA GLU A 111 4.98 17.66 23.75
C GLU A 111 4.03 18.63 24.46
N CYS A 112 4.40 19.12 25.64
CA CYS A 112 3.77 20.29 26.26
C CYS A 112 4.83 21.18 26.91
N ARG A 113 5.11 22.35 26.34
CA ARG A 113 6.12 23.28 26.89
C ARG A 113 5.66 23.96 28.18
N ALA A 114 4.36 24.17 28.32
CA ALA A 114 3.80 24.84 29.49
C ALA A 114 3.79 23.92 30.72
N LEU A 115 3.48 22.63 30.52
CA LEU A 115 3.36 21.63 31.59
C LEU A 115 4.05 20.32 31.19
N PRO A 116 5.40 20.29 31.08
CA PRO A 116 6.14 19.14 30.59
C PRO A 116 5.99 17.91 31.48
N GLU A 117 6.06 18.09 32.81
CA GLU A 117 5.89 17.00 33.78
C GLU A 117 4.49 16.39 33.71
N ARG A 118 3.45 17.22 33.57
CA ARG A 118 2.06 16.75 33.43
C ARG A 118 1.83 16.01 32.12
N ALA A 119 2.54 16.35 31.04
CA ALA A 119 2.49 15.61 29.78
C ALA A 119 3.22 14.26 29.83
N ALA A 120 4.22 14.14 30.71
CA ALA A 120 4.95 12.89 30.95
C ALA A 120 4.21 11.96 31.92
N ALA A 121 3.41 12.50 32.83
CA ALA A 121 2.66 11.73 33.83
C ALA A 121 1.37 11.08 33.28
N PRO A 122 0.94 9.94 33.85
CA PRO A 122 -0.38 9.38 33.59
C PRO A 122 -1.48 10.27 34.18
N LEU A 123 -2.66 10.24 33.54
CA LEU A 123 -3.86 10.96 33.93
C LEU A 123 -5.04 9.97 34.01
N PRO A 124 -5.99 10.17 34.93
CA PRO A 124 -7.25 9.46 34.90
C PRO A 124 -8.06 9.96 33.69
N LEU A 125 -8.02 9.21 32.60
CA LEU A 125 -8.64 9.56 31.33
C LEU A 125 -9.93 8.79 31.13
N ARG A 126 -10.93 9.49 30.61
CA ARG A 126 -12.18 8.91 30.17
C ARG A 126 -12.50 9.36 28.75
N VAL A 127 -12.58 8.40 27.82
CA VAL A 127 -12.90 8.66 26.41
C VAL A 127 -14.27 8.10 26.08
N GLU A 128 -15.13 8.89 25.46
CA GLU A 128 -16.40 8.40 24.92
C GLU A 128 -16.44 8.52 23.40
N VAL A 129 -16.97 7.48 22.76
CA VAL A 129 -17.27 7.46 21.33
C VAL A 129 -18.70 6.92 21.14
N PRO A 130 -19.70 7.80 20.94
CA PRO A 130 -21.11 7.38 20.94
C PRO A 130 -21.52 6.41 19.82
N ALA A 131 -20.84 6.48 18.68
CA ALA A 131 -21.17 5.69 17.49
C ALA A 131 -19.89 5.20 16.80
N LEU A 132 -19.28 4.15 17.36
CA LEU A 132 -18.07 3.53 16.82
C LEU A 132 -18.42 2.31 15.95
N PRO A 133 -18.13 2.32 14.63
CA PRO A 133 -18.21 1.09 13.85
C PRO A 133 -17.22 0.06 14.39
N ALA A 134 -17.73 -1.11 14.79
CA ALA A 134 -16.94 -2.19 15.37
C ALA A 134 -17.17 -3.49 14.59
N ARG A 135 -16.49 -3.64 13.45
CA ARG A 135 -16.56 -4.87 12.63
C ARG A 135 -15.83 -6.01 13.34
N GLY A 136 -16.56 -6.76 14.16
CA GLY A 136 -16.02 -7.72 15.12
C GLY A 136 -16.70 -7.65 16.48
N GLY A 137 -17.63 -6.70 16.65
CA GLY A 137 -18.49 -6.56 17.83
C GLY A 137 -17.75 -6.04 19.07
N PRO A 138 -18.47 -5.92 20.20
CA PRO A 138 -17.92 -5.48 21.48
C PRO A 138 -16.70 -6.26 21.95
N ALA A 139 -16.69 -7.58 21.72
CA ALA A 139 -15.58 -8.46 22.11
C ALA A 139 -14.26 -8.08 21.42
N LEU A 140 -14.30 -7.62 20.16
CA LEU A 140 -13.09 -7.12 19.51
C LEU A 140 -12.61 -5.81 20.14
N VAL A 141 -13.52 -4.94 20.56
CA VAL A 141 -13.15 -3.66 21.20
C VAL A 141 -12.40 -3.94 22.51
N ALA A 142 -12.91 -4.84 23.34
CA ALA A 142 -12.25 -5.27 24.57
C ALA A 142 -10.83 -5.79 24.29
N ARG A 143 -10.67 -6.76 23.38
CA ARG A 143 -9.36 -7.33 23.02
C ARG A 143 -8.34 -6.34 22.46
N LEU A 144 -8.79 -5.20 21.92
CA LEU A 144 -7.91 -4.17 21.38
C LEU A 144 -7.51 -3.10 22.40
N PHE A 145 -8.34 -2.84 23.42
CA PHE A 145 -8.09 -1.75 24.36
C PHE A 145 -7.73 -2.23 25.77
N GLU A 146 -8.25 -3.36 26.25
CA GLU A 146 -7.92 -3.89 27.58
C GLU A 146 -6.42 -4.18 27.77
N PRO A 147 -5.69 -4.78 26.80
CA PRO A 147 -4.24 -4.99 26.94
C PRO A 147 -3.43 -3.71 27.05
N LEU A 148 -4.02 -2.56 26.72
CA LEU A 148 -3.39 -1.24 26.77
C LEU A 148 -3.67 -0.49 28.08
N GLY A 149 -4.28 -1.15 29.07
CA GLY A 149 -4.60 -0.56 30.37
C GLY A 149 -5.93 0.19 30.42
N TRP A 150 -6.83 -0.04 29.45
CA TRP A 150 -8.18 0.52 29.49
C TRP A 150 -9.16 -0.45 30.14
N GLN A 151 -10.03 0.09 30.99
CA GLN A 151 -11.34 -0.49 31.27
C GLN A 151 -12.29 -0.15 30.12
N VAL A 152 -12.88 -1.17 29.51
CA VAL A 152 -13.69 -1.03 28.29
C VAL A 152 -15.16 -1.30 28.58
N THR A 153 -16.02 -0.35 28.24
CA THR A 153 -17.46 -0.57 28.10
C THR A 153 -17.85 -0.37 26.64
N ALA A 154 -18.31 -1.44 25.98
CA ALA A 154 -18.72 -1.41 24.58
C ALA A 154 -20.14 -1.99 24.44
N GLU A 155 -21.14 -1.12 24.36
CA GLU A 155 -22.55 -1.51 24.26
C GLU A 155 -23.00 -1.49 22.78
N PRO A 156 -23.56 -2.58 22.24
CA PRO A 156 -24.18 -2.57 20.92
C PRO A 156 -25.26 -1.50 20.81
N VAL A 157 -25.26 -0.75 19.71
CA VAL A 157 -26.33 0.20 19.39
C VAL A 157 -27.37 -0.52 18.53
N ARG A 158 -28.64 -0.49 18.93
CA ARG A 158 -29.74 -1.09 18.14
C ARG A 158 -29.87 -0.44 16.77
N LEU A 159 -30.31 -1.21 15.77
CA LEU A 159 -30.59 -0.64 14.44
C LEU A 159 -31.75 0.36 14.49
N ASP A 160 -32.82 0.00 15.20
CA ASP A 160 -33.98 0.86 15.42
C ASP A 160 -34.67 0.43 16.72
N ASP A 161 -34.94 1.38 17.63
CA ASP A 161 -35.62 1.10 18.89
C ASP A 161 -37.10 0.73 18.69
N SER A 162 -37.70 1.13 17.56
CA SER A 162 -39.09 0.82 17.20
C SER A 162 -39.24 -0.57 16.59
N PHE A 163 -38.15 -1.17 16.10
CA PHE A 163 -38.13 -2.50 15.47
C PHE A 163 -37.03 -3.38 16.08
N PRO A 164 -37.18 -3.83 17.35
CA PRO A 164 -36.16 -4.62 18.05
C PRO A 164 -35.78 -5.92 17.34
N GLU A 165 -36.68 -6.49 16.54
CA GLU A 165 -36.46 -7.70 15.75
C GLU A 165 -35.39 -7.55 14.66
N TRP A 166 -35.02 -6.32 14.28
CA TRP A 166 -33.90 -6.07 13.36
C TRP A 166 -32.54 -6.29 14.04
N GLY A 167 -32.51 -6.33 15.37
CA GLY A 167 -31.32 -6.59 16.16
C GLY A 167 -30.37 -5.39 16.25
N ASP A 168 -29.14 -5.69 16.63
CA ASP A 168 -28.10 -4.68 16.85
C ASP A 168 -27.47 -4.23 15.53
N SER A 169 -27.11 -2.95 15.48
CA SER A 169 -26.31 -2.39 14.40
C SER A 169 -24.86 -2.83 14.53
N ARG A 170 -24.05 -2.49 13.52
CA ARG A 170 -22.59 -2.68 13.56
C ARG A 170 -21.85 -1.67 14.46
N TYR A 171 -22.58 -0.77 15.12
CA TYR A 171 -22.03 0.28 15.96
C TYR A 171 -22.07 -0.12 17.42
N VAL A 172 -21.08 0.37 18.15
CA VAL A 172 -21.07 0.32 19.61
C VAL A 172 -20.98 1.73 20.17
N ARG A 173 -21.57 1.92 21.35
CA ARG A 173 -21.26 3.03 22.24
C ARG A 173 -20.06 2.62 23.06
N LEU A 174 -18.94 3.31 22.88
CA LEU A 174 -17.68 3.02 23.57
C LEU A 174 -17.44 4.02 24.69
N VAL A 175 -17.08 3.50 25.86
CA VAL A 175 -16.45 4.25 26.95
C VAL A 175 -15.15 3.53 27.32
N LEU A 176 -14.06 4.29 27.36
CA LEU A 176 -12.74 3.83 27.82
C LEU A 176 -12.35 4.63 29.06
N GLU A 177 -11.93 3.94 30.13
CA GLU A 177 -11.46 4.55 31.36
C GLU A 177 -10.10 3.97 31.74
N GLY A 178 -9.12 4.80 32.13
CA GLY A 178 -7.80 4.30 32.50
C GLY A 178 -6.83 5.38 32.93
N GLU A 179 -5.77 5.00 33.62
CA GLU A 179 -4.68 5.90 34.03
C GLU A 179 -3.53 5.83 33.03
N LEU A 180 -3.48 6.78 32.10
CA LEU A 180 -2.60 6.75 30.93
C LEU A 180 -2.04 8.13 30.64
N ARG A 181 -0.86 8.19 30.02
CA ARG A 181 -0.38 9.45 29.44
C ARG A 181 -1.31 9.85 28.31
N LEU A 182 -1.64 11.14 28.21
CA LEU A 182 -2.52 11.64 27.16
C LEU A 182 -2.01 11.32 25.75
N ALA A 183 -0.70 11.36 25.56
CA ALA A 183 -0.07 11.02 24.28
C ALA A 183 -0.38 9.57 23.86
N ASP A 184 -0.25 8.62 24.79
CA ASP A 184 -0.47 7.20 24.53
C ASP A 184 -1.95 6.93 24.27
N ALA A 185 -2.84 7.52 25.06
CA ALA A 185 -4.29 7.44 24.81
C ALA A 185 -4.67 7.94 23.40
N LEU A 186 -4.12 9.08 22.96
CA LEU A 186 -4.37 9.61 21.62
C LEU A 186 -3.78 8.70 20.52
N ARG A 187 -2.61 8.09 20.75
CA ARG A 187 -1.99 7.12 19.83
C ARG A 187 -2.81 5.85 19.69
N HIS A 188 -3.31 5.31 20.80
CA HIS A 188 -4.21 4.15 20.82
C HIS A 188 -5.46 4.44 19.95
N LEU A 189 -6.14 5.57 20.19
CA LEU A 189 -7.30 5.97 19.40
C LEU A 189 -6.96 6.18 17.92
N TYR A 190 -5.83 6.82 17.62
CA TYR A 190 -5.40 7.09 16.24
C TYR A 190 -5.21 5.79 15.44
N VAL A 191 -4.63 4.75 16.06
CA VAL A 191 -4.36 3.47 15.40
C VAL A 191 -5.60 2.56 15.39
N LEU A 192 -6.33 2.48 16.50
CA LEU A 192 -7.36 1.46 16.70
C LEU A 192 -8.74 1.83 16.12
N LEU A 193 -9.10 3.11 16.01
CA LEU A 193 -10.35 3.52 15.36
C LEU A 193 -10.43 3.04 13.89
N PRO A 194 -9.38 3.20 13.05
CA PRO A 194 -9.37 2.62 11.70
C PRO A 194 -9.41 1.08 11.68
N VAL A 195 -8.87 0.40 12.70
CA VAL A 195 -8.85 -1.07 12.81
C VAL A 195 -10.25 -1.63 13.09
N LEU A 196 -11.03 -0.93 13.92
CA LEU A 196 -12.41 -1.28 14.26
C LEU A 196 -13.38 -0.99 13.12
N ASP A 197 -13.19 0.13 12.43
CA ASP A 197 -13.95 0.51 11.24
C ASP A 197 -13.76 -0.51 10.09
N ASP A 198 -12.52 -1.00 9.93
CA ASP A 198 -12.14 -2.01 8.94
C ASP A 198 -12.60 -1.65 7.51
N ALA A 199 -12.64 -0.34 7.24
CA ALA A 199 -13.10 0.29 6.02
C ALA A 199 -12.33 1.60 5.75
N LYS A 200 -11.00 1.54 5.54
CA LYS A 200 -10.22 2.76 5.22
C LYS A 200 -10.74 3.43 3.94
N HIS A 201 -11.12 4.70 4.05
CA HIS A 201 -11.70 5.47 2.94
C HIS A 201 -10.68 6.17 2.04
N TYR A 202 -9.39 6.08 2.39
CA TYR A 202 -8.26 6.58 1.61
C TYR A 202 -7.27 5.44 1.30
N TRP A 203 -6.43 5.65 0.28
CA TRP A 203 -5.45 4.65 -0.14
C TRP A 203 -4.28 4.54 0.83
N VAL A 204 -3.97 3.31 1.24
CA VAL A 204 -2.83 2.99 2.11
C VAL A 204 -1.55 2.88 1.27
N SER A 205 -0.56 3.76 1.51
CA SER A 205 0.78 3.74 0.91
C SER A 205 1.81 3.14 1.87
N ALA A 206 3.06 2.97 1.41
CA ALA A 206 4.18 2.56 2.26
C ALA A 206 4.37 3.50 3.47
N ASP A 207 4.09 4.80 3.33
CA ASP A 207 4.16 5.76 4.44
C ASP A 207 3.18 5.44 5.58
N GLU A 208 2.13 4.64 5.34
CA GLU A 208 1.24 4.18 6.41
C GLU A 208 1.90 3.13 7.31
N VAL A 209 2.90 2.40 6.82
CA VAL A 209 3.72 1.50 7.65
C VAL A 209 4.53 2.33 8.63
N ASP A 210 5.26 3.34 8.15
CA ASP A 210 6.07 4.19 9.03
C ASP A 210 5.20 4.95 10.04
N LYS A 211 3.98 5.37 9.65
CA LYS A 211 3.02 5.94 10.59
C LYS A 211 2.55 4.91 11.62
N LEU A 212 2.19 3.71 11.21
CA LEU A 212 1.77 2.65 12.13
C LEU A 212 2.86 2.38 13.16
N LEU A 213 4.11 2.23 12.72
CA LEU A 213 5.25 1.99 13.61
C LEU A 213 5.48 3.17 14.56
N ARG A 214 5.46 4.40 14.05
CA ARG A 214 5.65 5.61 14.87
C ARG A 214 4.56 5.78 15.94
N PHE A 215 3.30 5.52 15.60
CA PHE A 215 2.20 5.68 16.56
C PHE A 215 1.95 4.39 17.38
N GLY A 216 2.51 3.28 16.94
CA GLY A 216 2.56 1.99 17.65
C GLY A 216 3.77 1.84 18.57
N GLU A 217 4.72 2.78 18.53
CA GLU A 217 5.94 2.75 19.34
C GLU A 217 5.61 2.62 20.83
N GLY A 218 6.29 1.69 21.50
CA GLY A 218 6.12 1.41 22.93
C GLY A 218 4.96 0.49 23.32
N TRP A 219 4.06 0.11 22.39
CA TRP A 219 2.92 -0.76 22.73
C TRP A 219 2.55 -1.80 21.67
N LEU A 220 2.68 -1.48 20.38
CA LEU A 220 2.16 -2.31 19.30
C LEU A 220 2.93 -3.63 19.18
N ALA A 221 4.25 -3.63 19.39
CA ALA A 221 5.10 -4.82 19.29
C ALA A 221 4.76 -5.88 20.35
N GLY A 222 4.32 -5.44 21.55
CA GLY A 222 3.89 -6.32 22.64
C GLY A 222 2.39 -6.62 22.66
N HIS A 223 1.60 -6.04 21.75
CA HIS A 223 0.15 -6.17 21.80
C HIS A 223 -0.32 -7.58 21.37
N PRO A 224 -1.20 -8.27 22.13
CA PRO A 224 -1.65 -9.64 21.79
C PRO A 224 -2.32 -9.73 20.40
N GLU A 225 -3.07 -8.70 20.03
CA GLU A 225 -3.71 -8.57 18.71
C GLU A 225 -2.83 -7.85 17.65
N GLN A 226 -1.50 -7.77 17.84
CA GLN A 226 -0.57 -7.07 16.92
C GLN A 226 -0.84 -7.41 15.45
N GLN A 227 -0.91 -8.71 15.12
CA GLN A 227 -1.11 -9.14 13.73
C GLN A 227 -2.45 -8.66 13.15
N LEU A 228 -3.51 -8.68 13.96
CA LEU A 228 -4.83 -8.19 13.56
C LEU A 228 -4.81 -6.69 13.34
N ILE A 229 -4.19 -5.93 14.26
CA ILE A 229 -4.03 -4.48 14.18
C ILE A 229 -3.28 -4.12 12.91
N THR A 230 -2.09 -4.67 12.67
CA THR A 230 -1.28 -4.40 11.48
C THR A 230 -2.04 -4.71 10.20
N ARG A 231 -2.66 -5.89 10.12
CA ARG A 231 -3.41 -6.33 8.95
C ARG A 231 -4.59 -5.41 8.64
N ARG A 232 -5.41 -5.05 9.63
CA ARG A 232 -6.57 -4.18 9.40
C ARG A 232 -6.18 -2.73 9.17
N TYR A 233 -5.20 -2.23 9.91
CA TYR A 233 -4.67 -0.87 9.72
C TYR A 233 -4.12 -0.70 8.30
N LEU A 234 -3.43 -1.69 7.75
CA LEU A 234 -2.87 -1.61 6.40
C LEU A 234 -3.84 -2.07 5.30
N ALA A 235 -5.15 -2.07 5.59
CA ALA A 235 -6.22 -2.46 4.68
C ALA A 235 -5.99 -3.85 4.05
N ARG A 236 -5.41 -4.77 4.83
CA ARG A 236 -5.03 -6.14 4.44
C ARG A 236 -4.04 -6.20 3.27
N ARG A 237 -3.27 -5.14 3.02
CA ARG A 237 -2.19 -5.18 2.03
C ARG A 237 -1.05 -6.02 2.54
N TRP A 238 -0.91 -7.20 1.96
CA TRP A 238 0.03 -8.22 2.41
C TRP A 238 1.47 -7.72 2.46
N SER A 239 1.94 -7.01 1.42
CA SER A 239 3.32 -6.48 1.37
C SER A 239 3.63 -5.51 2.51
N LEU A 240 2.71 -4.58 2.78
CA LEU A 240 2.86 -3.60 3.86
C LEU A 240 2.72 -4.26 5.23
N THR A 241 1.80 -5.23 5.35
CA THR A 241 1.57 -5.97 6.60
C THR A 241 2.81 -6.79 6.97
N ARG A 242 3.45 -7.43 5.99
CA ARG A 242 4.68 -8.18 6.18
C ARG A 242 5.84 -7.27 6.59
N GLU A 243 6.03 -6.16 5.88
CA GLU A 243 7.06 -5.16 6.20
C GLU A 243 6.89 -4.61 7.63
N ALA A 244 5.65 -4.30 8.03
CA ALA A 244 5.37 -3.83 9.38
C ALA A 244 5.62 -4.92 10.44
N ASN A 245 5.22 -6.17 10.17
CA ASN A 245 5.44 -7.29 11.10
C ASN A 245 6.93 -7.61 11.28
N GLU A 246 7.71 -7.66 10.19
CA GLU A 246 9.17 -7.88 10.25
C GLU A 246 9.85 -6.82 11.13
N ARG A 247 9.48 -5.55 10.97
CA ARG A 247 10.04 -4.45 11.78
C ARG A 247 9.58 -4.49 13.24
N LEU A 248 8.33 -4.85 13.52
CA LEU A 248 7.82 -4.99 14.89
C LEU A 248 8.45 -6.19 15.61
N GLU A 249 8.74 -7.27 14.89
CA GLU A 249 9.43 -8.43 15.43
C GLU A 249 10.87 -8.11 15.83
N LEU A 250 11.59 -7.31 15.03
CA LEU A 250 12.92 -6.80 15.40
C LEU A 250 12.88 -5.96 16.68
N VAL A 251 11.86 -5.12 16.85
CA VAL A 251 11.67 -4.33 18.10
C VAL A 251 11.39 -5.26 19.28
N ARG A 252 10.49 -6.24 19.12
CA ARG A 252 10.15 -7.19 20.18
C ARG A 252 11.36 -8.04 20.63
N LEU A 253 12.22 -8.42 19.70
CA LEU A 253 13.45 -9.16 19.98
C LEU A 253 14.48 -8.28 20.69
N ALA A 254 14.66 -7.03 20.24
CA ALA A 254 15.54 -6.07 20.91
C ALA A 254 15.09 -5.78 22.35
N ASP A 255 13.78 -5.63 22.59
CA ASP A 255 13.22 -5.43 23.93
C ASP A 255 13.36 -6.68 24.83
N ALA A 256 13.53 -7.88 24.23
CA ALA A 256 13.70 -9.14 24.97
C ALA A 256 15.16 -9.43 25.33
N ASP A 257 16.12 -8.91 24.57
CA ASP A 257 17.57 -9.03 24.82
C ASP A 257 18.08 -8.08 25.92
N ASP A 258 17.26 -7.10 26.36
CA ASP A 258 17.55 -6.18 27.48
C ASP A 258 17.27 -6.79 28.87
N VAL A 259 17.06 -8.11 28.97
CA VAL A 259 16.92 -8.85 30.25
C VAL A 259 18.28 -9.42 30.68
N GLU A 260 18.74 -9.01 31.86
CA GLU A 260 19.99 -9.38 32.52
C GLU A 260 20.41 -10.85 32.32
N VAL A 261 21.64 -11.07 31.83
CA VAL A 261 22.34 -12.36 31.91
C VAL A 261 23.48 -12.21 32.91
N GLU A 262 23.24 -12.63 34.16
CA GLU A 262 24.30 -13.06 35.05
C GLU A 262 24.91 -14.38 34.52
N GLU A 263 26.24 -14.34 34.38
CA GLU A 263 27.21 -15.44 34.39
C GLU A 263 26.79 -16.82 33.84
N ILE A 264 27.22 -17.11 32.60
CA ILE A 264 27.92 -18.37 32.34
C ILE A 264 29.19 -18.06 31.54
N ASP A 265 30.29 -18.03 32.28
CA ASP A 265 31.65 -18.19 31.77
C ASP A 265 31.81 -19.58 31.16
N ASN A 266 32.17 -19.65 29.87
CA ASN A 266 33.14 -20.63 29.38
C ASN A 266 33.72 -20.15 28.04
N ALA A 267 34.99 -19.79 28.11
CA ALA A 267 35.84 -19.43 26.99
C ALA A 267 35.92 -20.52 25.90
N VAL A 268 35.59 -20.16 24.67
CA VAL A 268 36.22 -20.70 23.45
C VAL A 268 36.45 -19.53 22.49
N ALA A 269 37.65 -19.49 21.90
CA ALA A 269 38.17 -18.46 21.00
C ALA A 269 37.32 -18.31 19.71
N PRO A 270 37.45 -17.20 18.95
CA PRO A 270 36.46 -16.80 17.95
C PRO A 270 36.45 -17.77 16.77
N GLU A 271 35.42 -18.60 16.69
CA GLU A 271 35.05 -19.23 15.44
C GLU A 271 34.40 -18.17 14.55
N GLN A 272 34.97 -18.06 13.34
CA GLN A 272 34.45 -17.25 12.26
C GLN A 272 33.00 -17.69 11.99
N PRO A 273 32.04 -16.76 11.79
CA PRO A 273 30.73 -17.15 11.31
C PRO A 273 30.85 -17.56 9.84
N GLU A 274 31.21 -18.83 9.62
CA GLU A 274 30.72 -19.58 8.46
C GLU A 274 29.27 -19.98 8.80
N ASP A 275 28.38 -19.87 7.80
CA ASP A 275 26.92 -20.09 7.85
C ASP A 275 26.03 -18.91 8.25
N ALA A 276 26.26 -17.75 7.63
CA ALA A 276 25.14 -16.91 7.21
C ALA A 276 24.59 -17.47 5.89
N GLU A 277 23.62 -18.40 5.95
CA GLU A 277 22.85 -18.78 4.76
C GLU A 277 22.26 -17.50 4.14
N GLU A 278 22.72 -17.17 2.93
CA GLU A 278 22.27 -16.03 2.14
C GLU A 278 20.75 -16.10 1.97
N ARG A 279 19.99 -15.31 2.73
CA ARG A 279 18.55 -15.18 2.53
C ARG A 279 18.32 -14.74 1.07
N PRO A 280 17.59 -15.53 0.26
CA PRO A 280 17.42 -15.22 -1.15
C PRO A 280 16.75 -13.86 -1.32
N ALA A 281 17.22 -13.09 -2.31
CA ALA A 281 16.68 -11.76 -2.58
C ALA A 281 15.14 -11.79 -2.72
N PRO A 282 14.39 -10.77 -2.28
CA PRO A 282 12.94 -10.77 -2.38
C PRO A 282 12.46 -11.05 -3.82
N LEU A 283 11.36 -11.80 -4.00
CA LEU A 283 10.87 -12.21 -5.33
C LEU A 283 10.69 -11.03 -6.32
N ALA A 284 10.28 -9.86 -5.84
CA ALA A 284 10.16 -8.66 -6.66
C ALA A 284 11.53 -8.15 -7.19
N VAL A 285 12.60 -8.35 -6.42
CA VAL A 285 13.98 -8.07 -6.84
C VAL A 285 14.41 -9.10 -7.89
N GLN A 286 14.22 -10.40 -7.62
CA GLN A 286 14.54 -11.47 -8.57
C GLN A 286 13.81 -11.28 -9.91
N ARG A 287 12.52 -10.94 -9.88
CA ARG A 287 11.73 -10.64 -11.09
C ARG A 287 12.29 -9.46 -11.87
N ARG A 288 12.65 -8.38 -11.17
CA ARG A 288 13.24 -7.21 -11.82
C ARG A 288 14.60 -7.53 -12.42
N GLU A 289 15.42 -8.34 -11.75
CA GLU A 289 16.70 -8.80 -12.27
C GLU A 289 16.55 -9.70 -13.49
N ALA A 290 15.58 -10.62 -13.49
CA ALA A 290 15.25 -11.45 -14.65
C ALA A 290 14.80 -10.60 -15.85
N ILE A 291 13.93 -9.60 -15.62
CA ILE A 291 13.53 -8.64 -16.66
C ILE A 291 14.74 -7.88 -17.22
N LEU A 292 15.62 -7.36 -16.35
CA LEU A 292 16.82 -6.65 -16.78
C LEU A 292 17.77 -7.57 -17.57
N ALA A 293 17.93 -8.82 -17.14
CA ALA A 293 18.72 -9.82 -17.85
C ALA A 293 18.16 -10.09 -19.25
N GLY A 294 16.85 -10.28 -19.38
CA GLY A 294 16.17 -10.45 -20.67
C GLY A 294 16.34 -9.24 -21.60
N LEU A 295 16.17 -8.02 -21.06
CA LEU A 295 16.40 -6.78 -21.81
C LEU A 295 17.87 -6.63 -22.28
N ARG A 296 18.83 -7.03 -21.44
CA ARG A 296 20.26 -7.01 -21.77
C ARG A 296 20.58 -8.03 -22.87
N ALA A 297 20.07 -9.25 -22.76
CA ALA A 297 20.25 -10.31 -23.76
C ALA A 297 19.65 -9.91 -25.12
N ALA A 298 18.50 -9.25 -25.11
CA ALA A 298 17.84 -8.71 -26.30
C ALA A 298 18.55 -7.48 -26.93
N GLY A 299 19.60 -6.96 -26.29
CA GLY A 299 20.30 -5.75 -26.73
C GLY A 299 19.39 -4.52 -26.81
N ALA A 300 18.40 -4.41 -25.91
CA ALA A 300 17.45 -3.31 -25.93
C ALA A 300 18.07 -2.00 -25.40
N THR A 301 17.78 -0.89 -26.07
CA THR A 301 18.22 0.46 -25.69
C THR A 301 17.04 1.40 -25.46
N ARG A 302 15.97 1.23 -26.25
CA ARG A 302 14.70 1.96 -26.13
C ARG A 302 13.65 1.02 -25.55
N VAL A 303 13.19 1.29 -24.33
CA VAL A 303 12.36 0.36 -23.55
C VAL A 303 11.03 1.00 -23.13
N LEU A 304 9.95 0.28 -23.34
CA LEU A 304 8.63 0.58 -22.78
C LEU A 304 8.41 -0.22 -21.49
N ASP A 305 7.99 0.46 -20.42
CA ASP A 305 7.46 -0.15 -19.20
C ASP A 305 5.93 0.06 -19.20
N LEU A 306 5.19 -0.94 -19.67
CA LEU A 306 3.75 -0.88 -19.91
C LEU A 306 3.02 -1.36 -18.66
N GLY A 307 2.33 -0.45 -17.96
CA GLY A 307 1.87 -0.69 -16.59
C GLY A 307 2.96 -0.39 -15.56
N CYS A 308 3.69 0.72 -15.74
CA CYS A 308 4.89 1.02 -14.96
C CYS A 308 4.62 1.25 -13.45
N GLY A 309 3.36 1.41 -13.06
CA GLY A 309 2.94 1.64 -11.68
C GLY A 309 3.66 2.85 -11.09
N GLN A 310 4.34 2.63 -9.97
CA GLN A 310 5.09 3.68 -9.28
C GLN A 310 6.55 3.79 -9.76
N GLY A 311 6.89 3.21 -10.93
CA GLY A 311 8.19 3.39 -11.59
C GLY A 311 9.34 2.58 -10.99
N GLN A 312 9.10 1.43 -10.35
CA GLN A 312 10.18 0.60 -9.79
C GLN A 312 11.14 0.06 -10.86
N LEU A 313 10.61 -0.38 -12.00
CA LEU A 313 11.42 -0.87 -13.12
C LEU A 313 12.09 0.30 -13.84
N VAL A 314 11.36 1.39 -14.13
CA VAL A 314 11.93 2.64 -14.66
C VAL A 314 13.15 3.12 -13.84
N ALA A 315 13.04 3.11 -12.50
CA ALA A 315 14.13 3.50 -11.61
C ALA A 315 15.36 2.59 -11.73
N ALA A 316 15.17 1.30 -12.00
CA ALA A 316 16.28 0.36 -12.21
C ALA A 316 16.91 0.52 -13.60
N LEU A 317 16.09 0.70 -14.65
CA LEU A 317 16.56 0.98 -16.02
C LEU A 317 17.41 2.26 -16.06
N LEU A 318 17.02 3.31 -15.35
CA LEU A 318 17.77 4.57 -15.32
C LEU A 318 19.21 4.43 -14.77
N LYS A 319 19.46 3.43 -13.92
CA LYS A 319 20.80 3.14 -13.37
C LYS A 319 21.77 2.60 -14.43
N GLU A 320 21.27 2.00 -15.51
CA GLU A 320 22.12 1.45 -16.56
C GLU A 320 22.22 2.40 -17.75
N PRO A 321 23.42 2.89 -18.12
CA PRO A 321 23.59 3.84 -19.22
C PRO A 321 23.12 3.34 -20.60
N ARG A 322 23.01 2.01 -20.80
CA ARG A 322 22.58 1.39 -22.06
C ARG A 322 21.16 1.77 -22.48
N PHE A 323 20.28 2.04 -21.52
CA PHE A 323 18.89 2.37 -21.79
C PHE A 323 18.79 3.86 -22.08
N THR A 324 18.83 4.23 -23.36
CA THR A 324 18.91 5.61 -23.81
C THR A 324 17.55 6.30 -23.85
N GLU A 325 16.46 5.53 -23.96
CA GLU A 325 15.09 6.04 -23.92
C GLU A 325 14.18 5.06 -23.17
N ILE A 326 13.54 5.54 -22.11
CA ILE A 326 12.69 4.77 -21.21
C ILE A 326 11.34 5.47 -21.14
N VAL A 327 10.28 4.76 -21.51
CA VAL A 327 8.91 5.29 -21.39
C VAL A 327 8.08 4.42 -20.46
N GLY A 328 7.69 4.99 -19.32
CA GLY A 328 6.74 4.38 -18.41
C GLY A 328 5.32 4.79 -18.76
N VAL A 329 4.44 3.82 -19.00
CA VAL A 329 3.02 4.04 -19.32
C VAL A 329 2.16 3.47 -18.21
N ASP A 330 1.21 4.25 -17.70
CA ASP A 330 0.20 3.73 -16.76
C ASP A 330 -1.15 4.42 -16.97
N VAL A 331 -2.24 3.71 -16.69
CA VAL A 331 -3.60 4.27 -16.77
C VAL A 331 -3.88 5.20 -15.59
N SER A 332 -3.18 4.98 -14.47
CA SER A 332 -3.32 5.72 -13.22
C SER A 332 -2.40 6.93 -13.19
N VAL A 333 -2.98 8.12 -13.38
CA VAL A 333 -2.28 9.41 -13.19
C VAL A 333 -1.58 9.47 -11.83
N ARG A 334 -2.23 8.95 -10.79
CA ARG A 334 -1.65 8.88 -9.45
C ARG A 334 -0.39 8.03 -9.40
N ALA A 335 -0.38 6.88 -10.08
CA ALA A 335 0.80 6.02 -10.11
C ALA A 335 1.97 6.74 -10.80
N LEU A 336 1.69 7.47 -11.90
CA LEU A 336 2.66 8.30 -12.60
C LEU A 336 3.17 9.48 -11.75
N GLU A 337 2.31 10.15 -10.98
CA GLU A 337 2.74 11.18 -10.01
C GLU A 337 3.67 10.61 -8.94
N MET A 338 3.36 9.41 -8.43
CA MET A 338 4.22 8.71 -7.48
C MET A 338 5.54 8.27 -8.11
N ALA A 339 5.52 7.80 -9.36
CA ALA A 339 6.71 7.48 -10.13
C ALA A 339 7.58 8.73 -10.33
N ALA A 340 7.00 9.85 -10.75
CA ALA A 340 7.71 11.11 -10.92
C ALA A 340 8.42 11.57 -9.64
N ARG A 341 7.74 11.49 -8.48
CA ARG A 341 8.32 11.81 -7.17
C ARG A 341 9.42 10.84 -6.75
N ARG A 342 9.22 9.53 -6.96
CA ARG A 342 10.22 8.51 -6.64
C ARG A 342 11.49 8.68 -7.46
N LEU A 343 11.33 8.95 -8.76
CA LEU A 343 12.41 9.20 -9.69
C LEU A 343 13.07 10.56 -9.45
N ARG A 344 12.41 11.47 -8.70
CA ARG A 344 12.84 12.85 -8.46
C ARG A 344 13.04 13.60 -9.79
N LEU A 345 12.10 13.47 -10.72
CA LEU A 345 12.21 14.06 -12.07
C LEU A 345 12.45 15.57 -12.03
N ASP A 346 11.93 16.26 -11.01
CA ASP A 346 12.12 17.70 -10.76
C ASP A 346 13.56 18.08 -10.36
N ARG A 347 14.34 17.14 -9.84
CA ARG A 347 15.73 17.34 -9.40
C ARG A 347 16.72 16.51 -10.21
N MET A 348 16.26 15.81 -11.23
CA MET A 348 17.06 14.92 -12.06
C MET A 348 17.89 15.75 -13.03
N GLY A 349 19.21 15.48 -13.10
CA GLY A 349 20.08 16.17 -14.05
C GLY A 349 19.67 15.92 -15.51
N GLU A 350 19.92 16.89 -16.38
CA GLU A 350 19.46 16.91 -17.80
C GLU A 350 19.78 15.62 -18.57
N ARG A 351 20.94 15.01 -18.30
CA ARG A 351 21.37 13.76 -18.96
C ARG A 351 20.51 12.55 -18.57
N GLN A 352 19.98 12.51 -17.35
CA GLN A 352 19.07 11.44 -16.94
C GLN A 352 17.62 11.76 -17.26
N SER A 353 17.19 13.02 -17.10
CA SER A 353 15.81 13.43 -17.38
C SER A 353 15.46 13.31 -18.87
N SER A 354 16.40 13.56 -19.77
CA SER A 354 16.21 13.36 -21.22
C SER A 354 16.00 11.89 -21.63
N ARG A 355 16.35 10.93 -20.78
CA ARG A 355 16.20 9.49 -21.04
C ARG A 355 14.86 8.94 -20.60
N VAL A 356 14.04 9.67 -19.83
CA VAL A 356 12.82 9.14 -19.22
C VAL A 356 11.59 9.99 -19.52
N THR A 357 10.52 9.34 -19.97
CA THR A 357 9.20 9.96 -20.12
C THR A 357 8.15 9.12 -19.41
N LEU A 358 7.22 9.78 -18.71
CA LEU A 358 6.05 9.13 -18.12
C LEU A 358 4.80 9.55 -18.89
N LEU A 359 4.02 8.58 -19.36
CA LEU A 359 2.82 8.81 -20.16
C LEU A 359 1.59 8.19 -19.51
N GLN A 360 0.50 8.96 -19.45
CA GLN A 360 -0.80 8.39 -19.16
C GLN A 360 -1.34 7.67 -20.40
N GLY A 361 -1.67 6.40 -20.26
CA GLY A 361 -2.17 5.58 -21.36
C GLY A 361 -2.86 4.31 -20.87
N SER A 362 -3.73 3.75 -21.70
CA SER A 362 -4.40 2.47 -21.44
C SER A 362 -3.97 1.46 -22.47
N LEU A 363 -3.52 0.30 -22.01
CA LEU A 363 -3.05 -0.79 -22.87
C LEU A 363 -4.17 -1.48 -23.66
N ALA A 364 -5.43 -1.11 -23.42
CA ALA A 364 -6.58 -1.54 -24.22
C ALA A 364 -6.79 -0.73 -25.51
N TYR A 365 -5.96 0.28 -25.79
CA TYR A 365 -6.04 1.10 -27.00
C TYR A 365 -4.68 1.18 -27.69
N THR A 366 -4.69 1.29 -29.02
CA THR A 366 -3.47 1.52 -29.81
C THR A 366 -2.96 2.95 -29.60
N ASP A 367 -1.68 3.10 -29.34
CA ASP A 367 -1.01 4.40 -29.22
C ASP A 367 0.22 4.44 -30.14
N LYS A 368 0.19 5.30 -31.16
CA LYS A 368 1.28 5.45 -32.14
C LYS A 368 2.59 5.90 -31.49
N ARG A 369 2.54 6.54 -30.31
CA ARG A 369 3.75 6.96 -29.59
C ARG A 369 4.56 5.77 -29.05
N LEU A 370 3.98 4.57 -29.01
CA LEU A 370 4.61 3.35 -28.50
C LEU A 370 5.25 2.49 -29.60
N THR A 371 5.24 2.94 -30.87
CA THR A 371 5.87 2.20 -31.97
C THR A 371 7.37 2.47 -32.06
N GLY A 372 8.14 1.49 -32.52
CA GLY A 372 9.57 1.65 -32.83
C GLY A 372 10.52 1.49 -31.63
N TYR A 373 10.03 0.97 -30.50
CA TYR A 373 10.85 0.62 -29.34
C TYR A 373 11.46 -0.78 -29.51
N ASP A 374 12.65 -0.98 -28.92
CA ASP A 374 13.37 -2.26 -29.00
C ASP A 374 12.66 -3.33 -28.16
N ALA A 375 12.15 -2.93 -27.00
CA ALA A 375 11.49 -3.83 -26.06
C ALA A 375 10.30 -3.19 -25.35
N ALA A 376 9.32 -4.01 -25.00
CA ALA A 376 8.27 -3.66 -24.05
C ALA A 376 8.22 -4.67 -22.90
N VAL A 377 7.93 -4.17 -21.70
CA VAL A 377 7.78 -4.99 -20.49
C VAL A 377 6.36 -4.83 -19.96
N LEU A 378 5.71 -5.95 -19.68
CA LEU A 378 4.42 -6.08 -19.00
C LEU A 378 4.68 -6.85 -17.70
N SER A 379 5.14 -6.14 -16.67
CA SER A 379 5.53 -6.78 -15.41
C SER A 379 4.37 -6.80 -14.43
N GLU A 380 3.73 -7.96 -14.24
CA GLU A 380 2.57 -8.11 -13.34
C GLU A 380 1.40 -7.20 -13.75
N VAL A 381 0.95 -7.34 -15.00
CA VAL A 381 -0.04 -6.44 -15.62
C VAL A 381 -1.24 -7.22 -16.14
N VAL A 382 -0.99 -8.36 -16.78
CA VAL A 382 -2.03 -9.13 -17.47
C VAL A 382 -3.09 -9.63 -16.51
N GLU A 383 -2.70 -10.03 -15.30
CA GLU A 383 -3.56 -10.52 -14.22
C GLU A 383 -4.51 -9.45 -13.65
N HIS A 384 -4.22 -8.16 -13.87
CA HIS A 384 -5.08 -7.06 -13.43
C HIS A 384 -6.12 -6.66 -14.49
N LEU A 385 -6.07 -7.26 -15.68
CA LEU A 385 -7.03 -7.00 -16.74
C LEU A 385 -8.24 -7.92 -16.64
N ASP A 386 -9.41 -7.41 -17.00
CA ASP A 386 -10.58 -8.26 -17.23
C ASP A 386 -10.31 -9.11 -18.49
N LEU A 387 -10.52 -10.43 -18.42
CA LEU A 387 -10.26 -11.36 -19.53
C LEU A 387 -10.81 -10.89 -20.90
N PRO A 388 -12.02 -10.28 -21.01
CA PRO A 388 -12.52 -9.75 -22.27
C PRO A 388 -11.67 -8.63 -22.90
N ARG A 389 -10.78 -7.98 -22.13
CA ARG A 389 -9.88 -6.91 -22.60
C ARG A 389 -8.51 -7.42 -23.02
N LEU A 390 -8.19 -8.67 -22.69
CA LEU A 390 -6.89 -9.26 -23.01
C LEU A 390 -6.60 -9.27 -24.53
N PRO A 391 -7.56 -9.60 -25.43
CA PRO A 391 -7.33 -9.50 -26.88
C PRO A 391 -7.01 -8.07 -27.36
N ALA A 392 -7.55 -7.05 -26.69
CA ALA A 392 -7.24 -5.66 -27.03
C ALA A 392 -5.80 -5.30 -26.63
N LEU A 393 -5.32 -5.77 -25.47
CA LEU A 393 -3.92 -5.63 -25.08
C LEU A 393 -3.00 -6.38 -26.04
N GLU A 394 -3.34 -7.62 -26.39
CA GLU A 394 -2.56 -8.43 -27.34
C GLU A 394 -2.37 -7.66 -28.66
N TYR A 395 -3.45 -7.12 -29.22
CA TYR A 395 -3.39 -6.33 -30.44
C TYR A 395 -2.61 -5.02 -30.26
N ALA A 396 -2.83 -4.29 -29.17
CA ALA A 396 -2.17 -3.01 -28.92
C ALA A 396 -0.63 -3.17 -28.79
N VAL A 397 -0.18 -4.20 -28.08
CA VAL A 397 1.24 -4.44 -27.79
C VAL A 397 1.93 -5.22 -28.92
N PHE A 398 1.42 -6.39 -29.28
CA PHE A 398 2.08 -7.29 -30.23
C PHE A 398 1.73 -6.99 -31.69
N GLY A 399 0.55 -6.41 -31.94
CA GLY A 399 0.11 -6.03 -33.29
C GLY A 399 0.54 -4.62 -33.69
N ALA A 400 0.16 -3.62 -32.89
CA ALA A 400 0.31 -2.21 -33.24
C ALA A 400 1.65 -1.60 -32.80
N ALA A 401 2.03 -1.72 -31.51
CA ALA A 401 3.32 -1.21 -31.02
C ALA A 401 4.49 -2.04 -31.57
N ARG A 402 4.32 -3.36 -31.61
CA ARG A 402 5.18 -4.36 -32.25
C ARG A 402 6.69 -4.18 -31.97
N PRO A 403 7.12 -4.13 -30.70
CA PRO A 403 8.53 -4.05 -30.36
C PRO A 403 9.25 -5.35 -30.76
N ARG A 404 10.58 -5.31 -30.93
CA ARG A 404 11.37 -6.51 -31.27
C ARG A 404 11.27 -7.57 -30.17
N THR A 405 11.25 -7.13 -28.91
CA THR A 405 11.15 -8.00 -27.74
C THR A 405 9.95 -7.60 -26.86
N VAL A 406 9.20 -8.57 -26.34
CA VAL A 406 8.21 -8.33 -25.28
C VAL A 406 8.51 -9.24 -24.10
N ILE A 407 8.58 -8.70 -22.89
CA ILE A 407 8.71 -9.49 -21.66
C ILE A 407 7.40 -9.40 -20.89
N VAL A 408 6.77 -10.53 -20.63
CA VAL A 408 5.56 -10.62 -19.81
C VAL A 408 5.88 -11.41 -18.56
N THR A 409 5.54 -10.86 -17.39
CA THR A 409 5.55 -11.61 -16.13
C THR A 409 4.18 -11.65 -15.50
N THR A 410 3.87 -12.77 -14.87
CA THR A 410 2.61 -12.97 -14.13
C THR A 410 2.80 -14.00 -13.02
N PRO A 411 2.01 -13.96 -11.94
CA PRO A 411 2.03 -14.98 -10.89
C PRO A 411 1.68 -16.38 -11.41
N ASN A 412 2.21 -17.41 -10.74
CA ASN A 412 1.83 -18.81 -10.95
C ASN A 412 0.85 -19.29 -9.87
N VAL A 413 -0.42 -19.51 -10.21
CA VAL A 413 -1.42 -19.97 -9.22
C VAL A 413 -1.06 -21.33 -8.61
N GLU A 414 -0.33 -22.21 -9.33
CA GLU A 414 0.03 -23.55 -8.84
C GLU A 414 0.96 -23.47 -7.63
N TYR A 415 1.84 -22.47 -7.59
CA TYR A 415 2.77 -22.28 -6.47
C TYR A 415 2.09 -21.69 -5.23
N ASN A 416 0.81 -21.32 -5.29
CA ASN A 416 0.10 -20.75 -4.14
C ASN A 416 0.08 -21.69 -2.92
N VAL A 417 0.12 -23.01 -3.16
CA VAL A 417 0.16 -24.05 -2.11
C VAL A 417 1.46 -24.07 -1.32
N ARG A 418 2.55 -23.50 -1.86
CA ARG A 418 3.86 -23.43 -1.19
C ARG A 418 4.00 -22.20 -0.29
N TRP A 419 3.02 -21.29 -0.31
CA TRP A 419 2.93 -20.23 0.67
C TRP A 419 2.16 -20.76 1.88
N GLU A 420 2.85 -20.97 3.00
CA GLU A 420 2.28 -21.50 4.27
C GLU A 420 1.06 -20.72 4.80
N THR A 421 0.83 -19.50 4.30
CA THR A 421 -0.24 -18.59 4.72
C THR A 421 -1.39 -18.43 3.70
N LEU A 422 -1.38 -19.18 2.59
CA LEU A 422 -2.43 -19.18 1.56
C LEU A 422 -3.20 -20.51 1.55
N PRO A 423 -4.53 -20.51 1.82
CA PRO A 423 -5.35 -21.70 1.62
C PRO A 423 -5.29 -22.13 0.15
N ALA A 424 -5.03 -23.41 -0.11
CA ALA A 424 -4.95 -23.97 -1.45
C ALA A 424 -6.13 -23.50 -2.34
N GLY A 425 -5.82 -23.00 -3.54
CA GLY A 425 -6.82 -22.52 -4.52
C GLY A 425 -7.20 -21.03 -4.45
N HIS A 426 -6.59 -20.22 -3.57
CA HIS A 426 -6.84 -18.77 -3.49
C HIS A 426 -5.74 -17.96 -4.20
N ARG A 427 -6.12 -16.87 -4.87
CA ARG A 427 -5.20 -15.92 -5.52
C ARG A 427 -4.27 -15.25 -4.51
N ARG A 428 -3.00 -15.06 -4.87
CA ARG A 428 -1.96 -14.39 -4.07
C ARG A 428 -2.29 -12.93 -3.76
N HIS A 429 -2.97 -12.23 -4.67
CA HIS A 429 -3.39 -10.85 -4.45
C HIS A 429 -4.88 -10.64 -4.81
N GLY A 430 -5.58 -9.88 -3.97
CA GLY A 430 -7.03 -9.65 -4.08
C GLY A 430 -7.45 -8.70 -5.21
N ASP A 431 -6.49 -8.03 -5.86
CA ASP A 431 -6.65 -7.18 -7.03
C ASP A 431 -6.37 -7.90 -8.36
N HIS A 432 -5.98 -9.18 -8.32
CA HIS A 432 -5.92 -10.02 -9.50
C HIS A 432 -7.32 -10.37 -9.98
N ARG A 433 -7.59 -10.19 -11.26
CA ARG A 433 -8.82 -10.64 -11.93
C ARG A 433 -8.78 -12.14 -12.21
N PHE A 434 -7.59 -12.69 -12.41
CA PHE A 434 -7.30 -14.12 -12.56
C PHE A 434 -5.83 -14.37 -12.18
N GLU A 435 -5.46 -15.63 -11.93
CA GLU A 435 -4.06 -16.08 -11.87
C GLU A 435 -3.97 -17.35 -12.71
N TRP A 436 -3.05 -17.39 -13.66
CA TRP A 436 -2.90 -18.54 -14.55
C TRP A 436 -2.01 -19.61 -13.93
N THR A 437 -2.34 -20.86 -14.25
CA THR A 437 -1.41 -21.98 -14.18
C THR A 437 -0.30 -21.83 -15.23
N ARG A 438 0.77 -22.61 -15.11
CA ARG A 438 1.84 -22.71 -16.11
C ARG A 438 1.31 -23.10 -17.48
N ARG A 439 0.35 -24.01 -17.52
CA ARG A 439 -0.28 -24.44 -18.77
C ARG A 439 -1.07 -23.30 -19.41
N GLU A 440 -1.97 -22.64 -18.66
CA GLU A 440 -2.77 -21.54 -19.20
C GLU A 440 -1.91 -20.37 -19.69
N PHE A 441 -0.85 -20.01 -18.96
CA PHE A 441 0.06 -18.96 -19.37
C PHE A 441 0.84 -19.33 -20.65
N ARG A 442 1.32 -20.58 -20.75
CA ARG A 442 2.01 -21.08 -21.94
C ARG A 442 1.09 -21.11 -23.16
N ASP A 443 -0.11 -21.68 -23.01
CA ASP A 443 -1.11 -21.77 -24.08
C ASP A 443 -1.47 -20.37 -24.60
N TRP A 444 -1.68 -19.41 -23.70
CA TRP A 444 -1.94 -18.02 -24.06
C TRP A 444 -0.76 -17.40 -24.80
N ALA A 445 0.45 -17.52 -24.25
CA ALA A 445 1.65 -16.92 -24.81
C ALA A 445 1.99 -17.50 -26.20
N GLU A 446 1.89 -18.81 -26.39
CA GLU A 446 2.11 -19.47 -27.68
C GLU A 446 1.07 -19.04 -28.72
N ALA A 447 -0.21 -18.91 -28.33
CA ALA A 447 -1.26 -18.42 -29.21
C ALA A 447 -1.04 -16.96 -29.65
N VAL A 448 -0.61 -16.09 -28.73
CA VAL A 448 -0.24 -14.69 -29.04
C VAL A 448 0.97 -14.65 -29.97
N ALA A 449 1.99 -15.46 -29.68
CA ALA A 449 3.21 -15.53 -30.45
C ALA A 449 2.93 -15.95 -31.90
N ALA A 450 2.15 -17.02 -32.09
CA ALA A 450 1.72 -17.50 -33.41
C ALA A 450 0.90 -16.46 -34.18
N ARG A 451 -0.04 -15.77 -33.52
CA ARG A 451 -0.92 -14.78 -34.16
C ARG A 451 -0.17 -13.53 -34.62
N HIS A 452 0.85 -13.11 -33.88
CA HIS A 452 1.53 -11.83 -34.10
C HIS A 452 2.94 -11.96 -34.68
N GLY A 453 3.43 -13.18 -34.91
CA GLY A 453 4.75 -13.43 -35.53
C GLY A 453 5.91 -13.25 -34.54
N TYR A 454 5.77 -13.82 -33.34
CA TYR A 454 6.82 -13.90 -32.34
C TYR A 454 7.19 -15.37 -32.09
N ALA A 455 8.44 -15.61 -31.68
CA ALA A 455 8.83 -16.80 -30.95
C ALA A 455 8.72 -16.49 -29.44
N VAL A 456 8.44 -17.48 -28.61
CA VAL A 456 8.34 -17.31 -27.16
C VAL A 456 9.23 -18.31 -26.41
N GLU A 457 9.96 -17.83 -25.42
CA GLU A 457 10.74 -18.62 -24.47
C GLU A 457 10.21 -18.39 -23.05
N PHE A 458 10.19 -19.43 -22.23
CA PHE A 458 9.70 -19.36 -20.85
C PHE A 458 10.84 -19.51 -19.87
N GLN A 459 10.89 -18.64 -18.85
CA GLN A 459 11.93 -18.66 -17.83
C GLN A 459 11.31 -18.64 -16.42
N PRO A 460 11.87 -19.39 -15.46
CA PRO A 460 11.43 -19.33 -14.08
C PRO A 460 11.93 -18.07 -13.40
N VAL A 461 11.12 -17.54 -12.48
CA VAL A 461 11.50 -16.43 -11.59
C VAL A 461 11.15 -16.80 -10.16
N GLY A 462 12.17 -16.91 -9.30
CA GLY A 462 12.05 -17.48 -7.96
C GLY A 462 12.51 -18.94 -7.89
N PRO A 463 12.40 -19.56 -6.70
CA PRO A 463 12.66 -21.00 -6.52
C PRO A 463 11.77 -21.82 -7.46
N ASP A 464 12.38 -22.63 -8.31
CA ASP A 464 11.65 -23.49 -9.25
C ASP A 464 11.32 -24.82 -8.54
N ASP A 465 10.09 -24.91 -8.04
CA ASP A 465 9.59 -26.09 -7.35
C ASP A 465 9.32 -27.22 -8.36
N PRO A 466 9.78 -28.45 -8.12
CA PRO A 466 9.62 -29.55 -9.07
C PRO A 466 8.15 -29.93 -9.33
N GLU A 467 7.24 -29.69 -8.38
CA GLU A 467 5.83 -30.03 -8.52
C GLU A 467 5.03 -28.86 -9.11
N VAL A 468 5.21 -27.66 -8.54
CA VAL A 468 4.36 -26.50 -8.84
C VAL A 468 5.04 -25.40 -9.64
N GLY A 469 6.33 -25.55 -9.96
CA GLY A 469 7.12 -24.62 -10.78
C GLY A 469 7.56 -23.36 -10.03
N PRO A 470 7.87 -22.25 -10.72
CA PRO A 470 8.34 -21.04 -10.07
C PRO A 470 7.17 -20.20 -9.53
N PRO A 471 7.39 -19.35 -8.52
CA PRO A 471 6.36 -18.44 -8.05
C PRO A 471 5.96 -17.42 -9.13
N THR A 472 6.88 -16.88 -9.92
CA THR A 472 6.57 -15.98 -11.03
C THR A 472 6.92 -16.65 -12.35
N GLN A 473 6.04 -16.48 -13.33
CA GLN A 473 6.21 -16.96 -14.69
C GLN A 473 6.71 -15.81 -15.55
N LEU A 474 7.70 -16.05 -16.42
CA LEU A 474 8.19 -15.10 -17.39
C LEU A 474 8.11 -15.69 -18.80
N ALA A 475 7.52 -14.94 -19.73
CA ALA A 475 7.55 -15.22 -21.16
C ALA A 475 8.32 -14.12 -21.89
N LEU A 476 9.35 -14.52 -22.63
CA LEU A 476 10.18 -13.67 -23.48
C LEU A 476 9.78 -13.89 -24.94
N PHE A 477 9.13 -12.90 -25.53
CA PHE A 477 8.73 -12.92 -26.93
C PHE A 477 9.78 -12.20 -27.79
N THR A 478 10.19 -12.83 -28.88
CA THR A 478 11.11 -12.24 -29.87
C THR A 478 10.49 -12.26 -31.26
N SER A 479 10.43 -11.11 -31.93
CA SER A 479 9.85 -10.99 -33.27
C SER A 479 10.59 -11.88 -34.27
N THR A 480 9.86 -12.71 -35.01
CA THR A 480 10.45 -13.64 -36.00
C THR A 480 10.85 -12.94 -37.30
N SER A 481 10.40 -11.70 -37.51
CA SER A 481 10.68 -10.93 -38.73
C SER A 481 12.12 -10.40 -38.82
N THR A 482 12.97 -10.65 -37.82
CA THR A 482 14.32 -10.05 -37.73
C THR A 482 15.47 -11.03 -38.05
N SER A 483 15.18 -12.29 -38.39
CA SER A 483 16.21 -13.29 -38.72
C SER A 483 16.61 -13.36 -40.21
N ALA A 484 16.02 -12.56 -41.10
CA ALA A 484 16.29 -12.59 -42.54
C ALA A 484 17.35 -11.57 -43.03
N GLY A 485 18.22 -11.09 -42.14
CA GLY A 485 19.10 -9.93 -42.39
C GLY A 485 20.61 -10.17 -42.30
N THR A 486 21.12 -11.41 -42.38
CA THR A 486 22.58 -11.64 -42.32
C THR A 486 23.03 -12.96 -42.94
N SER A 487 22.77 -13.22 -44.22
CA SER A 487 23.50 -14.28 -44.95
C SER A 487 23.44 -14.19 -46.48
N THR A 488 23.83 -13.06 -47.09
CA THR A 488 24.30 -13.06 -48.49
C THR A 488 25.35 -11.97 -48.68
N GLY A 489 26.54 -12.23 -48.14
CA GLY A 489 27.74 -11.42 -48.31
C GLY A 489 28.90 -12.27 -48.81
N ALA A 490 28.69 -13.08 -49.85
CA ALA A 490 29.76 -13.71 -50.60
C ALA A 490 29.31 -13.95 -52.04
N ALA A 491 30.20 -13.66 -52.99
CA ALA A 491 30.09 -13.83 -54.44
C ALA A 491 29.40 -12.69 -55.24
N ASN A 492 30.15 -11.62 -55.51
CA ASN A 492 30.63 -11.43 -56.89
C ASN A 492 31.79 -10.41 -56.95
N LYS A 493 33.01 -10.94 -57.09
CA LYS A 493 34.14 -10.22 -57.67
C LYS A 493 33.93 -10.17 -59.19
N ASN A 494 34.31 -9.03 -59.77
CA ASN A 494 34.63 -8.81 -61.18
C ASN A 494 33.47 -8.92 -62.19
N LYS A 495 32.99 -7.75 -62.66
CA LYS A 495 33.01 -7.43 -64.10
C LYS A 495 32.68 -5.95 -64.38
N ASN A 496 33.61 -5.35 -65.11
CA ASN A 496 33.47 -4.29 -66.10
C ASN A 496 33.27 -2.83 -65.64
N GLU A 497 34.42 -2.15 -65.62
CA GLU A 497 34.61 -0.86 -66.29
C GLU A 497 33.97 -0.81 -67.69
N LYS A 498 33.68 0.42 -68.12
CA LYS A 498 33.25 0.91 -69.45
C LYS A 498 31.74 1.05 -69.69
N LYS A 499 31.23 2.26 -69.45
CA LYS A 499 30.85 3.23 -70.51
C LYS A 499 30.04 4.37 -69.89
N GLU A 500 30.67 5.51 -69.68
CA GLU A 500 30.01 6.81 -69.71
C GLU A 500 30.41 7.45 -71.04
N GLU A 501 29.49 7.39 -72.01
CA GLU A 501 29.51 8.22 -73.20
C GLU A 501 28.05 8.44 -73.61
N ALA A 502 27.66 9.71 -73.69
CA ALA A 502 26.42 10.27 -74.27
C ALA A 502 25.09 9.99 -73.53
N ALA A 503 24.56 11.00 -72.84
CA ALA A 503 23.64 12.00 -73.41
C ALA A 503 23.18 13.00 -72.34
#